data_AF-K1T4C2-F1
#
_entry.id   AF-K1T4C2-F1
#
_cell.length_a   1.000
_cell.length_b   1.000
_cell.length_c   1.000
_cell.angle_alpha   90.00
_cell.angle_beta   90.00
_cell.angle_gamma   90.00
#
_symmetry.space_group_name_H-M   'P 1'
#
loop_
_entity.id
_entity.type
_entity.pdbx_description
1 polymer ?
#
loop_
_entity_poly.entity_id
_entity_poly.type
_entity_poly.pdbx_seq_one_letter_code
_entity_poly.pdbx_strand_id
1 'polypeptide(L)'
;MIDIIIPAYNAHKTIGKTLCSIMLQSRRDLVNVYIVNDCSSTDYQEFVKKYQKYFHIEELDIPQNVGPGGARNYGMKHSKGKIYDEETISKVAPAFSFINFKNTLN
;
A
#
# COMPACT_ATOMS: atom_id res chain seq x y z
N MET A 1 -0.80 -7.07 14.45
CA MET A 1 -0.63 -5.99 13.46
C MET A 1 -0.46 -6.63 12.09
N ILE A 2 -1.00 -5.99 11.06
CA ILE A 2 -1.03 -6.43 9.66
C ILE A 2 -0.19 -5.45 8.86
N ASP A 3 0.77 -5.93 8.09
CA ASP A 3 1.62 -5.09 7.26
C ASP A 3 1.14 -5.13 5.81
N ILE A 4 0.82 -3.97 5.23
CA ILE A 4 0.40 -3.79 3.84
C ILE A 4 1.54 -3.13 3.07
N ILE A 5 2.05 -3.81 2.05
CA ILE A 5 3.14 -3.33 1.21
C ILE A 5 2.56 -2.87 -0.12
N ILE A 6 2.75 -1.60 -0.47
CA ILE A 6 2.26 -0.97 -1.70
C ILE A 6 3.48 -0.63 -2.57
N PRO A 7 3.87 -1.49 -3.52
CA PRO A 7 4.89 -1.13 -4.50
C PRO A 7 4.38 -0.01 -5.40
N ALA A 8 5.15 1.06 -5.57
CA ALA A 8 4.72 2.26 -6.27
C ALA A 8 5.82 2.82 -7.18
N TYR A 9 5.51 2.96 -8.47
CA TYR A 9 6.32 3.67 -9.45
C TYR A 9 5.41 4.63 -10.23
N ASN A 10 5.62 5.94 -10.06
CA ASN A 10 4.78 7.01 -10.65
C ASN A 10 3.26 6.80 -10.44
N ALA A 11 2.86 6.33 -9.26
CA ALA A 11 1.51 5.88 -8.92
C ALA A 11 0.62 6.98 -8.29
N HIS A 12 1.03 8.25 -8.30
CA HIS A 12 0.34 9.37 -7.64
C HIS A 12 -1.15 9.51 -8.03
N LYS A 13 -1.50 9.09 -9.26
CA LYS A 13 -2.88 9.11 -9.76
C LYS A 13 -3.79 8.03 -9.14
N THR A 14 -3.23 6.95 -8.61
CA THR A 14 -3.98 5.78 -8.14
C THR A 14 -3.79 5.51 -6.65
N ILE A 15 -2.62 5.80 -6.09
CA ILE A 15 -2.26 5.47 -4.70
C ILE A 15 -3.24 6.06 -3.67
N GLY A 16 -3.78 7.25 -3.92
CA GLY A 16 -4.79 7.87 -3.06
C GLY A 16 -6.07 7.04 -2.94
N LYS A 17 -6.49 6.33 -3.99
CA LYS A 17 -7.66 5.43 -3.93
C LYS A 17 -7.37 4.21 -3.06
N THR A 18 -6.17 3.63 -3.18
CA THR A 18 -5.71 2.51 -2.35
C THR A 18 -5.67 2.88 -0.88
N LEU A 19 -5.09 4.04 -0.54
CA LEU A 19 -5.02 4.53 0.85
C LEU A 19 -6.41 4.86 1.42
N CYS A 20 -7.32 5.40 0.59
CA CYS A 20 -8.71 5.61 0.98
C CYS A 20 -9.42 4.28 1.29
N SER A 21 -9.19 3.24 0.50
CA SER A 21 -9.70 1.89 0.77
C SER A 21 -9.25 1.38 2.15
N ILE A 22 -7.96 1.49 2.46
CA ILE A 22 -7.39 1.07 3.75
C ILE A 22 -7.98 1.89 4.91
N MET A 23 -8.11 3.20 4.73
CA MET A 23 -8.69 4.10 5.72
C MET A 23 -10.13 3.71 6.12
N LEU A 24 -10.93 3.24 5.16
CA LEU A 24 -12.34 2.90 5.38
C LEU A 24 -12.54 1.52 6.04
N GLN A 25 -11.46 0.80 6.33
CA GLN A 25 -11.56 -0.51 6.96
C GLN A 25 -11.88 -0.43 8.45
N SER A 26 -12.64 -1.42 8.91
CA SER A 26 -13.03 -1.58 10.31
C SER A 26 -11.88 -1.95 11.25
N ARG A 27 -10.74 -2.42 10.73
CA ARG A 27 -9.54 -2.80 11.51
C ARG A 27 -8.30 -1.97 11.16
N ARG A 28 -8.48 -0.75 10.65
CA ARG A 28 -7.39 0.13 10.18
C ARG A 28 -6.34 0.44 11.26
N ASP A 29 -6.75 0.45 12.52
CA ASP A 29 -5.91 0.65 13.70
C ASP A 29 -4.89 -0.47 13.91
N LEU A 30 -5.08 -1.64 13.28
CA LEU A 30 -4.17 -2.77 13.36
C LEU A 30 -3.22 -2.87 12.16
N VAL A 31 -3.23 -1.87 11.26
CA VAL A 31 -2.52 -1.90 9.99
C VAL A 31 -1.31 -0.97 10.00
N ASN A 32 -0.19 -1.48 9.48
CA ASN A 32 0.98 -0.69 9.06
C ASN A 32 1.03 -0.68 7.54
N VAL A 33 1.18 0.49 6.94
CA VAL A 33 1.25 0.66 5.48
C VAL A 33 2.64 1.11 5.07
N TYR A 34 3.23 0.41 4.12
CA TYR A 34 4.55 0.71 3.58
C TYR A 34 4.40 1.04 2.09
N ILE A 35 4.52 2.31 1.73
CA ILE A 35 4.61 2.73 0.33
C ILE A 35 6.06 2.50 -0.10
N VAL A 36 6.30 1.52 -0.97
CA VAL A 36 7.64 1.25 -1.48
C VAL A 36 7.82 1.99 -2.80
N ASN A 37 8.48 3.15 -2.73
CA ASN A 37 8.77 3.99 -3.88
C ASN A 37 9.93 3.39 -4.71
N ASP A 38 9.58 2.79 -5.84
CA ASP A 38 10.48 2.10 -6.76
C ASP A 38 11.16 3.09 -7.74
N CYS A 39 11.80 4.12 -7.18
CA CYS A 39 12.50 5.19 -7.91
C CYS A 39 11.56 6.05 -8.80
N SER A 40 10.40 6.47 -8.28
CA SER A 40 9.50 7.41 -8.98
C SER A 40 10.14 8.78 -9.18
N SER A 41 9.61 9.57 -10.13
CA SER A 41 10.10 10.95 -10.37
C SER A 41 9.86 11.91 -9.20
N THR A 42 8.91 11.59 -8.32
CA THR A 42 8.54 12.35 -7.12
C THR A 42 8.20 11.39 -5.98
N ASP A 43 8.44 11.80 -4.74
CA ASP A 43 8.10 11.04 -3.53
C ASP A 43 6.57 10.98 -3.26
N TYR A 44 6.18 10.21 -2.24
CA TYR A 44 4.80 10.07 -1.78
C TYR A 44 4.56 10.70 -0.39
N GLN A 45 5.41 11.62 0.05
CA GLN A 45 5.34 12.22 1.38
C GLN A 45 4.03 12.98 1.62
N GLU A 46 3.42 13.54 0.57
CA GLU A 46 2.10 14.17 0.67
C GLU A 46 1.02 13.17 1.12
N PHE A 47 1.10 11.92 0.66
CA PHE A 47 0.17 10.86 1.03
C PHE A 47 0.45 10.38 2.45
N VAL A 48 1.73 10.18 2.82
CA VAL A 48 2.13 9.82 4.18
C VAL A 48 1.56 10.83 5.18
N LYS A 49 1.80 12.13 4.96
CA LYS A 49 1.31 13.21 5.83
C LYS A 49 -0.22 13.25 5.95
N LYS A 50 -0.92 12.99 4.84
CA LYS A 50 -2.38 13.01 4.79
C LYS A 50 -3.03 11.85 5.55
N TYR A 51 -2.44 10.66 5.48
CA TYR A 51 -3.05 9.43 5.99
C TYR A 51 -2.52 8.95 7.35
N GLN A 52 -1.36 9.44 7.82
CA GLN A 52 -0.77 9.05 9.11
C GLN A 52 -1.67 9.24 10.35
N LYS A 53 -2.70 10.09 10.25
CA LYS A 53 -3.69 10.27 11.33
C LYS A 53 -4.71 9.13 11.43
N TYR A 54 -4.78 8.23 10.45
CA TYR A 54 -5.77 7.14 10.41
C TYR A 54 -5.16 5.76 10.70
N PHE A 55 -3.91 5.55 10.31
CA PHE A 55 -3.15 4.31 10.51
C PHE A 55 -1.66 4.62 10.36
N HIS A 56 -0.80 3.69 10.81
CA HIS A 56 0.64 3.85 10.62
C HIS A 56 0.99 3.71 9.15
N ILE A 57 1.74 4.67 8.62
CA ILE A 57 2.15 4.71 7.22
C ILE A 57 3.56 5.26 7.11
N GLU A 58 4.38 4.63 6.29
CA GLU A 58 5.72 5.09 5.94
C GLU A 58 6.01 4.93 4.45
N GLU A 59 6.94 5.73 3.96
CA GLU A 59 7.51 5.59 2.63
C GLU A 59 8.90 4.97 2.74
N LEU A 60 9.17 4.04 1.83
CA LEU A 60 10.43 3.32 1.69
C LEU A 60 10.97 3.55 0.28
N ASP A 61 12.09 4.25 0.16
CA ASP A 61 12.68 4.58 -1.13
C ASP A 61 13.69 3.53 -1.61
N ILE A 62 13.56 3.15 -2.88
CA ILE A 62 14.54 2.33 -3.59
C ILE A 62 15.29 3.23 -4.58
N PRO A 63 16.64 3.26 -4.54
CA PRO A 63 17.44 4.18 -5.36
C PRO A 63 17.48 3.80 -6.85
N GLN A 64 16.94 2.65 -7.23
CA GLN A 64 16.86 2.17 -8.61
C GLN A 64 15.55 1.43 -8.81
N ASN A 65 14.97 1.52 -10.01
CA ASN A 65 13.78 0.76 -10.35
C ASN A 65 14.11 -0.74 -10.43
N VAL A 66 13.52 -1.53 -9.53
CA VAL A 66 13.69 -3.00 -9.46
C VAL A 66 12.41 -3.75 -9.86
N GLY A 67 11.39 -3.02 -10.29
CA GLY A 67 10.09 -3.52 -10.64
C GLY A 67 9.26 -3.94 -9.41
N PRO A 68 7.97 -4.26 -9.63
CA PRO A 68 7.01 -4.50 -8.55
C PRO A 68 7.37 -5.70 -7.65
N GLY A 69 7.99 -6.74 -8.21
CA GLY A 69 8.46 -7.89 -7.45
C GLY A 69 9.62 -7.54 -6.51
N GLY A 70 10.59 -6.76 -7.01
CA GLY A 70 11.71 -6.27 -6.21
C GLY A 70 11.25 -5.32 -5.11
N ALA A 71 10.36 -4.39 -5.45
CA ALA A 71 9.79 -3.44 -4.49
C ALA A 71 8.99 -4.13 -3.38
N ARG A 72 8.16 -5.13 -3.72
CA ARG A 72 7.47 -5.95 -2.71
C ARG A 72 8.44 -6.67 -1.79
N ASN A 73 9.48 -7.31 -2.36
CA ASN A 73 10.50 -8.01 -1.57
C ASN A 73 11.28 -7.06 -0.67
N TYR A 74 11.53 -5.83 -1.12
CA TYR A 74 12.14 -4.78 -0.31
C TYR A 74 11.24 -4.42 0.87
N GLY A 75 9.95 -4.17 0.64
CA GLY A 75 8.97 -3.91 1.71
C GLY A 75 8.88 -5.06 2.71
N MET A 76 8.85 -6.31 2.26
CA MET A 76 8.79 -7.49 3.14
C MET A 76 9.98 -7.60 4.09
N LYS A 77 11.17 -7.12 3.68
CA LYS A 77 12.36 -7.11 4.54
C LYS A 77 12.34 -6.02 5.61
N HIS A 78 11.58 -4.95 5.39
CA HIS A 78 11.50 -3.79 6.30
C HIS A 78 10.27 -3.85 7.22
N SER A 79 9.23 -4.58 6.80
CA SER A 79 8.01 -4.82 7.57
C SER A 79 8.27 -5.77 8.76
N LYS A 80 7.71 -5.48 9.94
CA LYS A 80 7.93 -6.24 11.19
C LYS A 80 6.73 -7.09 11.62
N GLY A 81 5.58 -6.94 10.97
CA GLY A 81 4.32 -7.62 11.27
C GLY A 81 4.05 -8.86 10.42
N LYS A 82 2.88 -9.46 10.62
CA LYS A 82 2.43 -10.60 9.79
C LYS A 82 2.00 -10.05 8.43
N ILE A 83 2.66 -10.53 7.37
CA ILE A 83 2.47 -10.06 6.00
C ILE A 83 1.23 -10.71 5.40
N TYR A 84 0.38 -9.89 4.79
CA TYR A 84 -0.75 -10.34 3.97
C TYR A 84 -0.54 -9.74 2.57
N ASP A 85 -0.40 -10.59 1.55
CA ASP A 85 -0.33 -10.14 0.16
C ASP A 85 -1.70 -9.63 -0.32
N GLU A 86 -1.73 -8.97 -1.50
CA GLU A 86 -2.94 -8.35 -2.06
C GLU A 86 -4.10 -9.35 -2.23
N GLU A 87 -3.78 -10.60 -2.58
CA GLU A 87 -4.75 -11.71 -2.67
C GLU A 87 -5.33 -12.04 -1.29
N THR A 88 -4.50 -12.12 -0.26
CA THR A 88 -4.92 -12.45 1.09
C THR A 88 -5.69 -11.29 1.73
N ILE A 89 -5.30 -10.04 1.46
CA ILE A 89 -6.02 -8.83 1.88
C ILE A 89 -7.46 -8.84 1.35
N SER A 90 -7.67 -9.23 0.09
CA SER A 90 -9.01 -9.39 -0.52
C SER A 90 -9.88 -10.42 0.20
N LYS A 91 -9.27 -11.50 0.72
CA LYS A 91 -9.97 -12.59 1.42
C LYS A 91 -10.26 -12.28 2.90
N VAL A 92 -9.40 -11.54 3.59
CA VAL A 92 -9.56 -11.24 5.03
C VAL A 92 -10.30 -9.93 5.32
N ALA A 93 -10.34 -9.02 4.35
CA ALA A 93 -11.08 -7.77 4.43
C ALA A 93 -12.05 -7.69 3.24
N PRO A 94 -13.28 -8.20 3.37
CA PRO A 94 -14.26 -8.21 2.27
C PRO A 94 -14.58 -6.81 1.72
N ALA A 95 -14.19 -5.73 2.40
CA ALA A 95 -14.28 -4.36 1.88
C ALA A 95 -13.29 -4.07 0.74
N PHE A 96 -12.18 -4.80 0.60
CA PHE A 96 -11.19 -4.58 -0.48
C PHE A 96 -11.70 -5.05 -1.85
N SER A 97 -12.52 -6.11 -1.90
CA SER A 97 -13.08 -6.63 -3.16
C SER A 97 -14.12 -5.70 -3.79
N PHE A 98 -14.75 -4.83 -3.00
CA PHE A 98 -15.75 -3.87 -3.50
C PHE A 98 -15.16 -2.73 -4.33
N ILE A 99 -13.87 -2.43 -4.20
CA ILE A 99 -13.24 -1.29 -4.89
C ILE A 99 -12.63 -1.69 -6.24
N ASN A 100 -12.21 -2.95 -6.41
CA ASN A 100 -11.61 -3.41 -7.67
C ASN A 100 -12.59 -4.11 -8.64
N PHE A 101 -13.81 -4.49 -8.24
CA PHE A 101 -14.74 -5.17 -9.16
C PHE A 101 -15.43 -4.27 -10.19
N LYS A 102 -15.24 -2.94 -10.15
CA LYS A 102 -15.84 -2.02 -11.14
C LYS A 102 -14.92 -1.57 -12.28
N ASN A 103 -13.66 -1.98 -12.31
CA ASN A 103 -12.71 -1.59 -13.38
C ASN A 103 -12.15 -2.75 -14.22
N THR A 104 -12.73 -3.95 -14.12
CA THR A 104 -12.33 -5.12 -14.94
C THR A 104 -13.45 -5.67 -15.81
N LEU A 105 -14.49 -4.89 -16.06
CA LEU A 105 -15.49 -5.16 -17.09
C LEU A 105 -15.49 -3.99 -18.08
N ASN A 106 -14.53 -4.04 -19.00
CA ASN A 106 -14.64 -3.53 -20.37
C ASN A 106 -14.19 -4.66 -21.29
#